data_AF-A0AAN9R0E8-F1
#
_entry.id   AF-A0AAN9R0E8-F1
#
_cell.length_a   1.000
_cell.length_b   1.000
_cell.length_c   1.000
_cell.angle_alpha   90.00
_cell.angle_beta   90.00
_cell.angle_gamma   90.00
#
_symmetry.space_group_name_H-M   'P 1'
#
loop_
_entity.id
_entity.type
_entity.pdbx_description
1 polymer ?
#
loop_
_entity_poly.entity_id
_entity_poly.type
_entity_poly.pdbx_seq_one_letter_code
_entity_poly.pdbx_strand_id
1 'polypeptide(L)'
;MGRVKMRQMCISYVNREVLAFLISGILAPISKGPEKISSYESGIEPIGDAWLQFRIRYYMFALIFVVFDVETVFLYPWAMSFDVLGVSVFLEAFLFVLILIVGSVYAWRKGALEWSPSTSRFWLIFFLAQTLPIVCLVDEIGVPGEEEEKEDLNRKVRSYILSTLSRTMMELPG
;
A
#
# COMPACT_ATOMS: atom_id res chain seq x y z
N MET A 1 -13.10 15.12 -18.02
CA MET A 1 -12.05 14.42 -18.79
C MET A 1 -11.25 13.35 -18.01
N GLY A 2 -11.55 13.05 -16.74
CA GLY A 2 -10.76 12.08 -15.92
C GLY A 2 -11.33 10.66 -15.81
N ARG A 3 -12.66 10.50 -15.75
CA ARG A 3 -13.30 9.17 -15.59
C ARG A 3 -13.06 8.20 -16.74
N VAL A 4 -12.92 8.69 -17.98
CA VAL A 4 -12.67 7.86 -19.17
C VAL A 4 -11.21 7.40 -19.22
N LYS A 5 -10.27 8.25 -18.83
CA LYS A 5 -8.82 7.94 -18.86
C LYS A 5 -8.43 6.93 -17.78
N MET A 6 -9.04 7.03 -16.60
CA MET A 6 -8.85 6.07 -15.50
C MET A 6 -9.42 4.69 -15.85
N ARG A 7 -10.62 4.63 -16.46
CA ARG A 7 -11.20 3.38 -16.96
C ARG A 7 -10.33 2.73 -18.05
N GLN A 8 -9.79 3.51 -18.98
CA GLN A 8 -8.94 3.00 -20.05
C GLN A 8 -7.62 2.42 -19.51
N MET A 9 -7.09 2.99 -18.42
CA MET A 9 -5.85 2.53 -17.79
C MET A 9 -6.03 1.18 -17.09
N CYS A 10 -7.11 1.00 -16.32
CA CYS A 10 -7.43 -0.29 -15.69
C CYS A 10 -7.66 -1.40 -16.73
N ILE A 11 -8.41 -1.10 -17.80
CA ILE A 11 -8.67 -2.05 -18.88
C ILE A 11 -7.36 -2.46 -19.59
N SER A 12 -6.47 -1.50 -19.86
CA SER A 12 -5.18 -1.79 -20.51
C SER A 12 -4.25 -2.62 -19.63
N TYR A 13 -4.26 -2.42 -18.31
CA TYR A 13 -3.41 -3.16 -17.38
C TYR A 13 -3.86 -4.62 -17.27
N VAL A 14 -5.16 -4.84 -17.05
CA VAL A 14 -5.73 -6.20 -16.95
C VAL A 14 -5.54 -6.98 -18.27
N ASN A 15 -5.76 -6.33 -19.41
CA ASN A 15 -5.61 -6.98 -20.70
C ASN A 15 -4.17 -7.42 -20.99
N ARG A 16 -3.14 -6.74 -20.47
CA ARG A 16 -1.74 -7.13 -20.65
C ARG A 16 -1.43 -8.46 -19.95
N GLU A 17 -1.90 -8.62 -18.71
CA GLU A 17 -1.65 -9.84 -17.92
C GLU A 17 -2.42 -11.04 -18.49
N VAL A 18 -3.68 -10.81 -18.87
CA VAL A 18 -4.49 -11.85 -19.55
C VAL A 18 -3.85 -12.23 -20.87
N LEU A 19 -3.37 -11.27 -21.66
CA LEU A 19 -2.69 -11.53 -22.93
C LEU A 19 -1.41 -12.34 -22.72
N ALA A 20 -0.60 -12.02 -21.70
CA ALA A 20 0.60 -12.77 -21.36
C ALA A 20 0.28 -14.23 -21.00
N PHE A 21 -0.76 -14.47 -20.19
CA PHE A 21 -1.21 -15.81 -19.84
C PHE A 21 -1.73 -16.59 -21.06
N LEU A 22 -2.51 -15.94 -21.94
CA LEU A 22 -3.05 -16.56 -23.16
C LEU A 22 -1.95 -16.92 -24.17
N ILE A 23 -1.00 -16.02 -24.41
CA ILE A 23 0.16 -16.27 -25.28
C ILE A 23 0.97 -17.44 -24.72
N SER A 24 1.25 -17.44 -23.41
CA SER A 24 1.95 -18.54 -22.75
C SER A 24 1.19 -19.87 -22.87
N GLY A 25 -0.14 -19.87 -22.74
CA GLY A 25 -0.96 -21.07 -22.86
C GLY A 25 -1.02 -21.67 -24.28
N ILE A 26 -0.88 -20.83 -25.31
CA ILE A 26 -0.93 -21.26 -26.72
C ILE A 26 0.46 -21.70 -27.22
N LEU A 27 1.52 -20.96 -26.89
CA LEU A 27 2.87 -21.25 -27.39
C LEU A 27 3.58 -22.36 -26.60
N ALA A 28 3.24 -22.57 -25.32
CA ALA A 28 3.91 -23.57 -24.51
C ALA A 28 3.50 -25.01 -24.92
N PRO A 29 4.46 -25.93 -25.09
CA PRO A 29 4.14 -27.33 -25.38
C PRO A 29 3.47 -27.99 -24.17
N ILE A 30 2.19 -28.35 -24.33
CA ILE A 30 1.41 -29.04 -23.29
C ILE A 30 1.69 -30.55 -23.37
N SER A 31 2.57 -31.04 -22.48
CA SER A 31 2.73 -32.47 -22.22
C SER A 31 1.70 -32.94 -21.19
N LYS A 32 0.91 -33.97 -21.53
CA LYS A 32 -0.18 -34.55 -20.72
C LYS A 32 0.16 -35.96 -20.21
N GLY A 33 1.39 -36.17 -19.76
CA GLY A 33 1.78 -37.44 -19.15
C GLY A 33 1.13 -37.62 -17.77
N PRO A 34 0.71 -38.84 -17.38
CA PRO A 34 0.10 -39.11 -16.07
C PRO A 34 1.03 -38.75 -14.90
N GLU A 35 2.35 -38.93 -15.08
CA GLU A 35 3.39 -38.55 -14.12
C GLU A 35 3.48 -37.02 -13.90
N LYS A 36 3.16 -36.21 -14.92
CA LYS A 36 3.23 -34.74 -14.80
C LYS A 36 2.05 -34.16 -14.02
N ILE A 37 0.96 -34.92 -13.90
CA ILE A 37 -0.28 -34.52 -13.22
C ILE A 37 -0.31 -35.09 -11.79
N SER A 38 0.51 -36.10 -11.48
CA SER A 38 0.69 -36.60 -10.13
C SER A 38 1.50 -35.64 -9.25
N SER A 39 1.23 -35.68 -7.94
CA SER A 39 1.94 -34.90 -6.93
C SER A 39 3.43 -35.29 -6.89
N TYR A 40 4.31 -34.28 -6.78
CA TYR A 40 5.75 -34.51 -6.71
C TYR A 40 6.15 -35.00 -5.31
N GLU A 41 6.65 -36.22 -5.22
CA GLU A 41 7.03 -36.87 -3.95
C GLU A 41 8.35 -37.65 -4.09
N SER A 42 9.32 -37.02 -4.76
CA SER A 42 10.68 -37.56 -4.99
C SER A 42 10.74 -38.92 -5.70
N GLY A 43 9.73 -39.27 -6.51
CA GLY A 43 9.70 -40.47 -7.34
C GLY A 43 9.00 -41.68 -6.73
N ILE A 44 8.34 -41.51 -5.57
CA ILE A 44 7.50 -42.52 -4.93
C ILE A 44 6.04 -42.09 -5.05
N GLU A 45 5.12 -43.05 -5.07
CA GLU A 45 3.69 -42.75 -5.04
C GLU A 45 3.30 -42.13 -3.68
N PRO A 46 2.42 -41.10 -3.65
CA PRO A 46 1.93 -40.52 -2.41
C PRO A 46 1.32 -41.58 -1.51
N ILE A 47 1.95 -41.82 -0.35
CA ILE A 47 1.46 -42.75 0.65
C ILE A 47 1.07 -41.94 1.89
N GLY A 48 -0.22 -41.90 2.16
CA GLY A 48 -0.75 -41.29 3.37
C GLY A 48 -1.83 -40.26 3.11
N ASP A 49 -2.33 -39.74 4.21
CA ASP A 49 -3.45 -38.84 4.26
C ASP A 49 -2.88 -37.41 4.37
N ALA A 50 -3.28 -36.47 3.50
CA ALA A 50 -2.68 -35.13 3.38
C ALA A 50 -3.04 -34.18 4.56
N TRP A 51 -3.29 -34.73 5.74
CA TRP A 51 -3.71 -34.00 6.92
C TRP A 51 -2.48 -33.45 7.65
N LEU A 52 -2.11 -32.23 7.29
CA LEU A 52 -1.07 -31.48 7.97
C LEU A 52 -1.59 -30.98 9.33
N GLN A 53 -0.82 -31.21 10.40
CA GLN A 53 -1.11 -30.59 11.70
C GLN A 53 -0.78 -29.09 11.65
N PHE A 54 -1.79 -28.28 11.34
CA PHE A 54 -1.67 -26.84 11.38
C PHE A 54 -1.36 -26.36 12.80
N ARG A 55 -0.24 -25.66 12.95
CA ARG A 55 0.16 -25.05 14.23
C ARG A 55 -0.68 -23.80 14.46
N ILE A 56 -1.15 -23.59 15.70
CA ILE A 56 -1.96 -22.41 16.08
C ILE A 56 -1.29 -21.06 15.75
N ARG A 57 0.05 -21.06 15.64
CA ARG A 57 0.88 -19.89 15.36
C ARG A 57 0.46 -19.12 14.11
N TYR A 58 0.04 -19.80 13.03
CA TYR A 58 -0.40 -19.12 11.81
C TYR A 58 -1.64 -18.25 12.03
N TYR A 59 -2.57 -18.72 12.87
CA TYR A 59 -3.77 -17.95 13.23
C TYR A 59 -3.44 -16.71 14.05
N MET A 60 -2.45 -16.80 14.95
CA MET A 60 -2.02 -15.64 15.76
C MET A 60 -1.45 -14.52 14.87
N PHE A 61 -0.63 -14.86 13.87
CA PHE A 61 -0.13 -13.88 12.90
C PHE A 61 -1.27 -13.24 12.09
N ALA A 62 -2.21 -14.04 11.59
CA ALA A 62 -3.33 -13.53 10.81
C ALA A 62 -4.23 -12.58 11.63
N LEU A 63 -4.53 -12.94 12.89
CA LEU A 63 -5.33 -12.10 13.77
C LEU A 63 -4.66 -10.76 14.05
N ILE A 64 -3.35 -10.75 14.30
CA ILE A 64 -2.59 -9.52 14.57
C ILE A 64 -2.50 -8.66 13.32
N PHE A 65 -2.32 -9.27 12.14
CA PHE A 65 -2.37 -8.55 10.86
C PHE A 65 -3.72 -7.89 10.61
N VAL A 66 -4.83 -8.60 10.86
CA VAL A 66 -6.19 -8.05 10.68
C VAL A 66 -6.45 -6.89 11.64
N VAL A 67 -6.02 -7.01 12.90
CA VAL A 67 -6.15 -5.90 13.87
C VAL A 67 -5.37 -4.68 13.41
N PHE A 68 -4.14 -4.88 12.90
CA PHE A 68 -3.32 -3.80 12.37
C PHE A 68 -3.88 -3.21 11.05
N ASP A 69 -4.51 -4.02 10.21
CA ASP A 69 -5.13 -3.53 8.98
C ASP A 69 -6.30 -2.59 9.30
N VAL A 70 -7.15 -3.02 10.24
CA VAL A 70 -8.31 -2.26 10.70
C VAL A 70 -7.93 -0.92 11.33
N GLU A 71 -6.82 -0.81 12.08
CA GLU A 71 -6.39 0.49 12.61
C GLU A 71 -6.02 1.49 11.51
N THR A 72 -5.40 1.05 10.42
CA THR A 72 -5.07 1.96 9.30
C THR A 72 -6.32 2.48 8.60
N VAL A 73 -7.36 1.65 8.50
CA VAL A 73 -8.67 2.05 7.97
C VAL A 73 -9.31 3.12 8.86
N PHE A 74 -9.15 3.05 10.18
CA PHE A 74 -9.63 4.09 11.10
C PHE A 74 -8.81 5.37 11.07
N LEU A 75 -7.50 5.28 10.84
CA LEU A 75 -6.63 6.45 10.70
C LEU A 75 -6.84 7.21 9.39
N TYR A 76 -7.34 6.55 8.35
CA TYR A 76 -7.49 7.15 7.02
C TYR A 76 -8.47 8.35 6.98
N PRO A 77 -9.72 8.27 7.48
CA PRO A 77 -10.63 9.42 7.52
C PRO A 77 -10.13 10.56 8.41
N TRP A 78 -9.40 10.24 9.48
CA TRP A 78 -8.79 11.24 10.35
C TRP A 78 -7.71 12.03 9.61
N ALA A 79 -6.83 11.34 8.88
CA ALA A 79 -5.80 11.95 8.06
C ALA A 79 -6.40 12.85 6.96
N MET A 80 -7.55 12.45 6.40
CA MET A 80 -8.25 13.22 5.36
C MET A 80 -8.93 14.50 5.89
N SER A 81 -9.23 14.59 7.18
CA SER A 81 -10.01 15.70 7.77
C SER A 81 -9.20 16.59 8.72
N PHE A 82 -7.88 16.47 8.68
CA PHE A 82 -6.97 17.18 9.59
C PHE A 82 -7.10 18.72 9.50
N ASP A 83 -7.36 19.26 8.31
CA ASP A 83 -7.42 20.71 8.07
C ASP A 83 -8.58 21.44 8.77
N VAL A 84 -9.64 20.71 9.13
CA VAL A 84 -10.89 21.32 9.63
C VAL A 84 -11.03 21.20 11.16
N LEU A 85 -10.41 20.17 11.74
CA LEU A 85 -10.72 19.70 13.09
C LEU A 85 -9.68 20.09 14.16
N GLY A 86 -8.50 20.58 13.75
CA GLY A 86 -7.50 21.16 14.65
C GLY A 86 -6.85 20.16 15.63
N VAL A 87 -6.13 20.69 16.62
CA VAL A 87 -5.24 19.93 17.55
C VAL A 87 -6.03 18.96 18.46
N SER A 88 -7.31 19.23 18.71
CA SER A 88 -8.16 18.40 19.56
C SER A 88 -8.33 16.98 18.99
N VAL A 89 -8.58 16.90 17.68
CA VAL A 89 -8.78 15.63 16.97
C VAL A 89 -7.44 14.90 16.76
N PHE A 90 -6.32 15.62 16.72
CA PHE A 90 -4.99 15.02 16.78
C PHE A 90 -4.72 14.24 18.06
N LEU A 91 -5.14 14.78 19.22
CA LEU A 91 -4.97 14.11 20.50
C LEU A 91 -5.75 12.79 20.56
N GLU A 92 -6.96 12.75 19.99
CA GLU A 92 -7.80 11.55 19.95
C GLU A 92 -7.19 10.44 19.08
N ALA A 93 -6.67 10.78 17.89
CA ALA A 93 -5.97 9.81 17.04
C ALA A 93 -4.67 9.32 17.70
N PHE A 94 -3.91 10.22 18.35
CA PHE A 94 -2.70 9.82 19.07
C PHE A 94 -2.99 8.84 20.21
N LEU A 95 -4.05 9.10 20.98
CA LEU A 95 -4.49 8.19 22.06
C LEU A 95 -4.93 6.82 21.51
N PHE A 96 -5.63 6.81 20.37
CA PHE A 96 -6.06 5.60 19.68
C PHE A 96 -4.87 4.75 19.21
N VAL A 97 -3.85 5.38 18.62
CA VAL A 97 -2.62 4.67 18.22
C VAL A 97 -1.88 4.15 19.46
N LEU A 98 -1.80 4.95 20.53
CA LEU A 98 -1.08 4.57 21.75
C LEU A 98 -1.68 3.32 22.41
N ILE A 99 -3.01 3.20 22.50
CA ILE A 99 -3.63 2.02 23.10
C ILE A 99 -3.40 0.75 22.28
N LEU A 100 -3.33 0.86 20.95
CA LEU A 100 -3.04 -0.25 20.04
C LEU A 100 -1.58 -0.68 20.09
N ILE A 101 -0.65 0.28 20.16
CA ILE A 101 0.78 0.02 20.39
C ILE A 101 0.96 -0.79 21.69
N VAL A 102 0.27 -0.42 22.77
CA VAL A 102 0.32 -1.17 24.03
C VAL A 102 -0.23 -2.60 23.87
N GLY A 103 -1.35 -2.77 23.15
CA GLY A 103 -1.91 -4.09 22.84
C GLY A 103 -0.95 -4.98 22.04
N SER A 104 -0.28 -4.40 21.05
CA SER A 104 0.73 -5.08 20.22
C SER A 104 1.97 -5.47 21.02
N VAL A 105 2.47 -4.58 21.89
CA VAL A 105 3.58 -4.90 22.81
C VAL A 105 3.19 -6.01 23.77
N TYR A 106 1.96 -6.01 24.28
CA TYR A 106 1.47 -7.08 25.15
C TYR A 106 1.40 -8.43 24.43
N ALA A 107 0.89 -8.46 23.20
CA ALA A 107 0.86 -9.67 22.37
C ALA A 107 2.28 -10.21 22.09
N TRP A 108 3.26 -9.32 21.90
CA TRP A 108 4.66 -9.68 21.74
C TRP A 108 5.25 -10.29 23.03
N ARG A 109 4.97 -9.69 24.20
CA ARG A 109 5.40 -10.23 25.51
C ARG A 109 4.83 -11.62 25.79
N LYS A 110 3.67 -11.96 25.22
CA LYS A 110 3.04 -13.28 25.32
C LYS A 110 3.62 -14.33 24.37
N GLY A 111 4.58 -13.98 23.49
CA GLY A 111 5.22 -14.93 22.59
C GLY A 111 4.30 -15.47 21.49
N ALA A 112 3.18 -14.79 21.20
CA ALA A 112 2.20 -15.22 20.19
C ALA A 112 2.79 -15.29 18.77
N LEU A 113 3.98 -14.72 18.56
CA LEU A 113 4.60 -14.45 17.26
C LEU A 113 6.01 -15.05 17.13
N GLU A 114 6.38 -15.97 18.02
CA GLU A 114 7.68 -16.64 17.96
C GLU A 114 7.63 -17.83 17.00
N TRP A 115 8.29 -17.69 15.85
CA TRP A 115 8.48 -18.78 14.88
C TRP A 115 9.66 -19.68 15.27
N SER A 116 10.71 -19.09 15.86
CA SER A 116 11.92 -19.77 16.35
C SER A 116 12.52 -18.96 17.51
N PRO A 117 13.05 -19.62 18.57
CA PRO A 117 13.57 -18.94 19.76
C PRO A 117 14.78 -18.01 19.53
N SER A 118 15.41 -17.99 18.34
CA SER A 118 16.61 -17.18 18.07
C SER A 118 16.37 -15.85 17.34
N THR A 119 15.14 -15.49 16.96
CA THR A 119 14.89 -14.31 16.11
C THR A 119 13.96 -13.30 16.79
N SER A 120 14.45 -12.68 17.85
CA SER A 120 13.78 -11.56 18.54
C SER A 120 13.85 -10.23 17.76
N ARG A 121 14.56 -10.17 16.63
CA ARG A 121 14.81 -8.93 15.86
C ARG A 121 13.78 -8.63 14.76
N PHE A 122 12.97 -9.62 14.38
CA PHE A 122 11.91 -9.44 13.36
C PHE A 122 10.88 -8.38 13.79
N TRP A 123 10.73 -8.22 15.09
CA TRP A 123 9.79 -7.30 15.73
C TRP A 123 10.26 -5.85 15.76
N LEU A 124 11.57 -5.59 15.91
CA LEU A 124 12.09 -4.23 15.76
C LEU A 124 11.86 -3.72 14.34
N ILE A 125 11.97 -4.61 13.34
CA ILE A 125 11.71 -4.27 11.94
C ILE A 125 10.20 -4.06 11.71
N PHE A 126 9.32 -4.88 12.29
CA PHE A 126 7.86 -4.71 12.15
C PHE A 126 7.37 -3.44 12.86
N PHE A 127 7.81 -3.17 14.09
CA PHE A 127 7.48 -1.94 14.83
C PHE A 127 8.01 -0.69 14.13
N LEU A 128 9.25 -0.71 13.63
CA LEU A 128 9.82 0.38 12.83
C LEU A 128 9.11 0.53 11.48
N ALA A 129 8.76 -0.59 10.82
CA ALA A 129 8.01 -0.61 9.55
C ALA A 129 6.52 -0.33 9.73
N GLN A 130 5.99 -0.29 10.95
CA GLN A 130 4.65 0.20 11.26
C GLN A 130 4.64 1.71 11.47
N THR A 131 5.68 2.22 12.14
CA THR A 131 5.85 3.65 12.34
C THR A 131 6.30 4.36 11.07
N LEU A 132 7.08 3.70 10.20
CA LEU A 132 7.59 4.31 8.97
C LEU A 132 6.50 4.70 7.98
N PRO A 133 5.52 3.86 7.60
CA PRO A 133 4.47 4.26 6.69
C PRO A 133 3.47 5.22 7.34
N ILE A 134 3.23 5.21 8.66
CA ILE A 134 2.33 6.18 9.29
C ILE A 134 3.02 7.56 9.46
N VAL A 135 4.29 7.60 9.89
CA VAL A 135 5.08 8.84 9.94
C VAL A 135 5.37 9.34 8.52
N CYS A 136 5.75 8.47 7.58
CA CYS A 136 5.87 8.85 6.17
C CYS A 136 4.52 9.19 5.54
N LEU A 137 3.38 8.61 5.94
CA LEU A 137 2.07 9.06 5.45
C LEU A 137 1.75 10.44 6.05
N VAL A 138 2.12 10.75 7.29
CA VAL A 138 1.97 12.10 7.85
C VAL A 138 2.95 13.11 7.24
N ASP A 139 4.16 12.69 6.85
CA ASP A 139 5.16 13.53 6.16
C ASP A 139 4.92 13.65 4.63
N GLU A 140 4.32 12.63 3.99
CA GLU A 140 4.00 12.55 2.56
C GLU A 140 2.55 12.98 2.27
N ILE A 141 1.69 13.06 3.30
CA ILE A 141 0.62 14.05 3.36
C ILE A 141 1.32 15.40 3.55
N GLY A 142 1.90 15.88 2.44
CA GLY A 142 2.08 17.29 2.24
C GLY A 142 0.76 17.96 2.58
N VAL A 143 0.82 18.83 3.59
CA VAL A 143 -0.28 19.69 4.03
C VAL A 143 -1.09 20.12 2.80
N PRO A 144 -2.39 19.79 2.72
CA PRO A 144 -3.24 20.16 1.59
C PRO A 144 -3.39 21.68 1.60
N GLY A 145 -2.52 22.36 0.85
CA GLY A 145 -2.47 23.82 0.80
C GLY A 145 -1.42 24.39 -0.15
N GLU A 146 -0.31 23.69 -0.40
CA GLU A 146 0.74 24.22 -1.30
C GLU A 146 0.50 23.94 -2.80
N GLU A 147 -0.18 22.86 -3.18
CA GLU A 147 -0.37 22.53 -4.61
C GLU A 147 -1.36 23.46 -5.31
N GLU A 148 -2.42 23.88 -4.61
CA GLU A 148 -3.43 24.81 -5.17
C GLU A 148 -2.85 26.23 -5.34
N GLU A 149 -1.94 26.66 -4.45
CA GLU A 149 -1.23 27.95 -4.56
C GLU A 149 -0.18 27.94 -5.68
N LYS A 150 0.52 26.82 -5.91
CA LYS A 150 1.49 26.68 -7.01
C LYS A 150 0.82 26.70 -8.38
N GLU A 151 -0.36 26.10 -8.53
CA GLU A 151 -1.13 26.16 -9.78
C GLU A 151 -1.68 27.58 -10.04
N ASP A 152 -2.10 28.30 -9.00
CA ASP A 152 -2.63 29.66 -9.13
C ASP A 152 -1.53 30.69 -9.41
N LEU A 153 -0.34 30.52 -8.82
CA LEU A 153 0.83 31.34 -9.13
C LEU A 153 1.33 31.08 -10.56
N ASN A 154 1.40 29.83 -11.01
CA ASN A 154 1.81 29.51 -12.38
C ASN A 154 0.80 30.09 -13.40
N ARG A 155 -0.49 30.11 -13.05
CA ARG A 155 -1.54 30.76 -13.85
C ARG A 155 -1.37 32.29 -13.91
N LYS A 156 -1.08 32.95 -12.78
CA LYS A 156 -0.82 34.40 -12.69
C LYS A 156 0.47 34.82 -13.39
N VAL A 157 1.56 34.06 -13.23
CA VAL A 157 2.83 34.32 -13.91
C VAL A 157 2.66 34.20 -15.42
N ARG A 158 1.91 33.21 -15.90
CA ARG A 158 1.61 33.07 -17.33
C ARG A 158 0.79 34.24 -17.88
N SER A 159 -0.18 34.76 -17.13
CA SER A 159 -0.93 35.94 -17.57
C SER A 159 -0.08 37.21 -17.54
N TYR A 160 0.79 37.36 -16.55
CA TYR A 160 1.70 38.51 -16.43
C TYR A 160 2.73 38.53 -17.57
N ILE A 161 3.36 37.39 -17.87
CA ILE A 161 4.32 37.23 -18.98
C ILE A 161 3.64 37.52 -20.32
N LEU A 162 2.44 36.99 -20.58
CA LEU A 162 1.69 37.27 -21.81
C LEU A 162 1.32 38.75 -21.93
N SER A 163 0.94 39.38 -20.81
CA SER A 163 0.63 40.82 -20.78
C SER A 163 1.87 41.70 -20.96
N THR A 164 3.05 41.22 -20.57
CA THR A 164 4.33 41.93 -20.72
C THR A 164 4.89 41.77 -22.13
N LEU A 165 4.86 40.55 -22.68
CA LEU A 165 5.23 40.25 -24.07
C LEU A 165 4.35 40.98 -25.09
N SER A 166 3.04 41.07 -24.84
CA SER A 166 2.14 41.87 -25.67
C SER A 166 2.44 43.37 -25.61
N ARG A 167 3.03 43.85 -24.52
CA ARG A 167 3.38 45.27 -24.34
C ARG A 167 4.73 45.60 -24.98
N THR A 168 5.68 44.66 -24.95
CA THR A 168 6.99 44.82 -25.61
C THR A 168 6.97 44.54 -27.11
N MET A 169 6.05 43.70 -27.63
CA MET A 169 5.90 43.49 -29.08
C MET A 169 5.23 44.66 -29.82
N MET A 170 4.62 45.62 -29.11
CA MET A 170 4.12 46.87 -29.71
C MET A 170 5.18 48.00 -29.74
N GLU A 171 6.35 47.79 -29.13
CA GLU A 171 7.48 48.75 -29.03
C GLU A 171 8.70 48.26 -29.84
N LEU A 172 8.49 47.54 -30.94
CA LEU A 172 9.58 47.24 -31.88
C LEU A 172 9.60 48.32 -32.98
N PRO A 173 10.59 49.24 -32.99
CA PRO A 173 10.82 50.10 -34.14
C PRO A 173 11.34 49.24 -35.31
N GLY A 174 10.74 49.45 -36.49
CA GLY A 174 11.19 48.85 -37.76
C GLY A 174 12.49 49.43 -38.28
#